data_AF-A0AA43IHV9-F1
#
_entry.id   AF-A0AA43IHV9-F1
#
_cell.length_a   1.000
_cell.length_b   1.000
_cell.length_c   1.000
_cell.angle_alpha   90.00
_cell.angle_beta   90.00
_cell.angle_gamma   90.00
#
_symmetry.space_group_name_H-M   'P 1'
#
loop_
_entity.id
_entity.type
_entity.pdbx_description
1 polymer ?
#
loop_
_entity_poly.entity_id
_entity_poly.type
_entity_poly.pdbx_seq_one_letter_code
_entity_poly.pdbx_strand_id
1 'polypeptide(L)'
;MDHRFLILIAAFLMASISLFAQGERKDQTAVTYEEIYDEPYAINKLFVGFIPLYADMFVTNVNAGYGAEVSYYLKDKADFRAHFRKTYSQQFYDFSRDLALKKSDVDNHAEVYNYYEFGGTYHIKDFEMSSKTKMFLFKRGYRGNVWAAQVPLNAEVPCMVRKIFGARLGGIFWDSSTDIGRALDKQGLRNADLKNAEGVGLPETIFVNGKTESFDVFSNVAAKGLYVGGSMSWIKNVAVSFD
;
A
#
# COMPACT_ATOMS: atom_id res chain seq x y z
N MET A 1 4.94 -21.50 46.11
CA MET A 1 3.99 -21.41 44.98
C MET A 1 2.82 -22.32 45.30
N ASP A 2 1.64 -21.74 45.47
CA ASP A 2 0.46 -22.47 45.94
C ASP A 2 0.00 -23.52 44.93
N HIS A 3 -0.15 -24.76 45.36
CA HIS A 3 -0.61 -25.88 44.51
C HIS A 3 -1.95 -25.61 43.81
N ARG A 4 -2.76 -24.69 44.35
CA ARG A 4 -4.00 -24.21 43.74
C ARG A 4 -3.78 -23.49 42.40
N PHE A 5 -2.67 -22.76 42.26
CA PHE A 5 -2.31 -22.04 41.04
C PHE A 5 -1.86 -23.00 39.92
N LEU A 6 -1.13 -24.06 40.28
CA LEU A 6 -0.70 -25.10 39.34
C LEU A 6 -1.88 -25.91 38.78
N ILE A 7 -2.89 -26.20 39.61
CA ILE A 7 -4.11 -26.90 39.18
C ILE A 7 -4.92 -26.06 38.19
N LEU A 8 -5.02 -24.74 38.41
CA LEU A 8 -5.68 -23.82 37.50
C LEU A 8 -4.98 -23.75 36.13
N ILE A 9 -3.65 -23.70 36.10
CA ILE A 9 -2.87 -23.72 34.85
C ILE A 9 -3.09 -25.03 34.10
N ALA A 10 -3.07 -26.18 34.80
CA ALA A 10 -3.32 -27.47 34.19
C ALA A 10 -4.75 -27.59 33.61
N ALA A 11 -5.75 -27.04 34.30
CA ALA A 11 -7.13 -27.00 33.81
C ALA A 11 -7.28 -26.13 32.55
N PHE A 12 -6.63 -24.97 32.50
CA PHE A 12 -6.63 -24.10 31.30
C PHE A 12 -5.88 -24.75 30.13
N LEU A 13 -4.79 -25.46 30.38
CA LEU A 13 -4.06 -26.20 29.35
C LEU A 13 -4.89 -27.36 28.78
N MET A 14 -5.62 -28.11 29.61
CA MET A 14 -6.48 -29.19 29.10
C MET A 14 -7.69 -28.67 28.30
N ALA A 15 -8.27 -27.53 28.68
CA ALA A 15 -9.33 -26.89 27.90
C ALA A 15 -8.86 -26.40 26.52
N SER A 16 -7.57 -26.10 26.35
CA SER A 16 -7.00 -25.69 25.06
C SER A 16 -6.90 -26.83 24.03
N ILE A 17 -6.82 -28.09 24.47
CA ILE A 17 -6.69 -29.25 23.57
C ILE A 17 -7.99 -29.46 22.78
N SER A 18 -9.14 -29.15 23.39
CA SER A 18 -10.47 -29.24 22.76
C SER A 18 -10.70 -28.20 21.65
N LEU A 19 -9.98 -27.06 21.68
CA LEU A 19 -10.07 -26.00 20.66
C LEU A 19 -9.31 -26.36 19.38
N PHE A 20 -8.27 -27.19 19.47
CA PHE A 20 -7.51 -27.69 18.31
C PHE A 20 -8.10 -28.96 17.68
N ALA A 21 -9.16 -29.53 18.28
CA ALA A 21 -9.80 -30.76 17.81
C ALA A 21 -11.05 -30.53 16.92
N GLN A 22 -11.28 -29.29 16.45
CA GLN A 22 -12.20 -29.06 15.33
C GLN A 22 -11.59 -29.63 14.06
N GLY A 23 -11.76 -30.93 13.86
CA GLY A 23 -11.28 -31.65 12.68
C GLY A 23 -11.80 -31.05 11.38
N GLU A 24 -11.07 -31.33 10.29
CA GLU A 24 -11.48 -30.98 8.93
C GLU A 24 -12.90 -31.50 8.67
N ARG A 25 -13.81 -30.56 8.40
CA ARG A 25 -15.22 -30.88 8.14
C ARG A 25 -15.31 -31.74 6.88
N LYS A 26 -15.98 -32.90 6.97
CA LYS A 26 -16.19 -33.82 5.83
C LYS A 26 -16.92 -33.19 4.62
N ASP A 27 -17.52 -32.00 4.79
CA ASP A 27 -18.24 -31.25 3.76
C ASP A 27 -17.34 -30.26 2.97
N GLN A 28 -16.02 -30.49 2.87
CA GLN A 28 -15.10 -29.54 2.22
C GLN A 28 -15.24 -29.45 0.70
N THR A 29 -15.74 -30.48 0.03
CA THR A 29 -16.02 -30.43 -1.42
C THR A 29 -17.45 -29.93 -1.65
N ALA A 30 -17.67 -28.64 -1.41
CA ALA A 30 -18.97 -28.01 -1.57
C ALA A 30 -19.37 -27.79 -3.05
N VAL A 31 -18.40 -27.80 -3.97
CA VAL A 31 -18.61 -27.53 -5.40
C VAL A 31 -17.60 -28.32 -6.23
N THR A 32 -18.07 -29.03 -7.25
CA THR A 32 -17.23 -29.59 -8.32
C THR A 32 -16.83 -28.45 -9.25
N TYR A 33 -15.53 -28.27 -9.47
CA TYR A 33 -14.99 -27.30 -10.41
C TYR A 33 -14.06 -28.03 -11.37
N GLU A 34 -14.03 -27.58 -12.63
CA GLU A 34 -12.98 -27.98 -13.55
C GLU A 34 -11.77 -27.08 -13.37
N GLU A 35 -10.61 -27.70 -13.19
CA GLU A 35 -9.33 -27.02 -13.16
C GLU A 35 -8.93 -26.69 -14.60
N ILE A 36 -9.06 -25.41 -14.98
CA ILE A 36 -8.44 -24.94 -16.21
C ILE A 36 -7.00 -24.60 -15.88
N TYR A 37 -6.07 -25.41 -16.38
CA TYR A 37 -4.64 -25.17 -16.23
C TYR A 37 -4.25 -23.95 -17.07
N ASP A 38 -4.14 -22.79 -16.42
CA ASP A 38 -3.80 -21.53 -17.08
C ASP A 38 -2.28 -21.41 -17.21
N GLU A 39 -1.78 -21.32 -18.45
CA GLU A 39 -0.35 -21.13 -18.73
C GLU A 39 0.07 -19.70 -18.34
N PRO A 40 0.93 -19.51 -17.33
CA PRO A 40 1.30 -18.18 -16.83
C PRO A 40 1.95 -17.25 -17.87
N TYR A 41 2.47 -17.83 -18.96
CA TYR A 41 3.11 -17.11 -20.07
C TYR A 41 2.16 -16.79 -21.25
N ALA A 42 0.98 -17.41 -21.31
CA ALA A 42 0.00 -17.22 -22.37
C ALA A 42 -0.96 -16.04 -22.12
N ILE A 43 -0.96 -15.52 -20.90
CA ILE A 43 -1.87 -14.45 -20.46
C ILE A 43 -1.57 -13.13 -21.18
N ASN A 44 -2.60 -12.28 -21.27
CA ASN A 44 -2.54 -10.92 -21.79
C ASN A 44 -1.25 -10.20 -21.39
N LYS A 45 -0.57 -9.65 -22.40
CA LYS A 45 0.71 -8.95 -22.20
C LYS A 45 0.54 -7.57 -21.61
N LEU A 46 -0.66 -6.98 -21.69
CA LEU A 46 -0.96 -5.64 -21.20
C LEU A 46 -2.01 -5.74 -20.10
N PHE A 47 -1.67 -5.18 -18.94
CA PHE A 47 -2.57 -5.03 -17.81
C PHE A 47 -2.77 -3.55 -17.55
N VAL A 48 -4.04 -3.14 -17.44
CA VAL A 48 -4.42 -1.80 -17.04
C VAL A 48 -5.19 -1.94 -15.73
N GLY A 49 -4.64 -1.36 -14.67
CA GLY A 49 -5.20 -1.39 -13.33
C GLY A 49 -5.64 0.01 -12.91
N PHE A 50 -6.74 0.07 -12.18
CA PHE A 50 -7.10 1.23 -11.38
C PHE A 50 -6.79 0.91 -9.92
N ILE A 51 -6.13 1.85 -9.23
CA ILE A 51 -5.79 1.75 -7.81
C ILE A 51 -6.81 2.63 -7.08
N PRO A 52 -7.90 2.06 -6.52
CA PRO A 52 -8.94 2.84 -5.86
C PRO A 52 -8.49 3.43 -4.53
N LEU A 53 -7.43 2.90 -3.93
CA LEU A 53 -6.87 3.46 -2.72
C LEU A 53 -5.37 3.18 -2.67
N TYR A 54 -4.59 4.23 -2.51
CA TYR A 54 -3.20 4.14 -2.09
C TYR A 54 -3.00 5.01 -0.84
N ALA A 55 -1.95 4.70 -0.09
CA ALA A 55 -1.45 5.55 0.99
C ALA A 55 0.07 5.61 0.86
N ASP A 56 0.60 6.82 0.70
CA ASP A 56 2.02 7.10 0.60
C ASP A 56 2.48 7.83 1.87
N MET A 57 3.61 7.36 2.42
CA MET A 57 4.27 7.98 3.57
C MET A 57 5.63 8.50 3.13
N PHE A 58 5.67 9.72 2.59
CA PHE A 58 6.93 10.42 2.33
C PHE A 58 7.32 11.29 3.53
N VAL A 59 8.62 11.48 3.71
CA VAL A 59 9.14 12.44 4.70
C VAL A 59 8.58 13.85 4.46
N THR A 60 8.41 14.20 3.18
CA THR A 60 7.91 15.49 2.72
C THR A 60 6.40 15.62 2.83
N ASN A 61 5.65 14.52 2.70
CA ASN A 61 4.20 14.53 2.75
C ASN A 61 3.60 13.12 3.02
N VAL A 62 2.59 13.05 3.87
CA VAL A 62 1.75 11.85 4.05
C VAL A 62 0.45 12.07 3.30
N ASN A 63 0.12 11.16 2.40
CA ASN A 63 -1.04 11.33 1.55
C ASN A 63 -1.72 10.01 1.17
N ALA A 64 -2.96 10.12 0.72
CA ALA A 64 -3.74 8.99 0.25
C ALA A 64 -4.62 9.41 -0.92
N GLY A 65 -4.94 8.48 -1.81
CA GLY A 65 -5.59 8.85 -3.05
C GLY A 65 -5.93 7.66 -3.94
N TYR A 66 -6.03 7.94 -5.23
CA TYR A 66 -6.24 6.94 -6.27
C TYR A 66 -5.07 6.96 -7.26
N GLY A 67 -5.00 5.93 -8.09
CA GLY A 67 -3.98 5.83 -9.10
C GLY A 67 -4.40 4.96 -10.27
N ALA A 68 -3.53 4.90 -11.25
CA ALA A 68 -3.63 3.99 -12.36
C ALA A 68 -2.28 3.34 -12.58
N GLU A 69 -2.31 2.08 -13.01
CA GLU A 69 -1.14 1.32 -13.36
C GLU A 69 -1.33 0.74 -14.76
N VAL A 70 -0.28 0.81 -15.57
CA VAL A 70 -0.20 0.08 -16.83
C VAL A 70 1.07 -0.75 -16.79
N SER A 71 0.92 -2.05 -16.95
CA SER A 71 2.01 -3.03 -16.90
C SER A 71 2.01 -3.85 -18.19
N TYR A 72 3.12 -3.82 -18.92
CA TYR A 72 3.32 -4.57 -20.15
C TYR A 72 4.42 -5.62 -19.97
N TYR A 73 4.08 -6.90 -20.11
CA TYR A 73 4.98 -8.03 -19.99
C TYR A 73 5.46 -8.50 -21.37
N LEU A 74 6.74 -8.31 -21.64
CA LEU A 74 7.43 -8.86 -22.79
C LEU A 74 7.88 -10.30 -22.50
N LYS A 75 6.90 -11.22 -22.51
CA LYS A 75 7.09 -12.66 -22.26
C LYS A 75 7.80 -12.91 -20.91
N ASP A 76 8.92 -13.62 -20.96
CA ASP A 76 9.79 -14.09 -19.89
C ASP A 76 11.07 -13.25 -19.74
N LYS A 77 11.20 -12.15 -20.50
CA LYS A 77 12.45 -11.37 -20.58
C LYS A 77 12.38 -10.05 -19.84
N ALA A 78 11.28 -9.32 -19.99
CA ALA A 78 11.16 -8.00 -19.40
C ALA A 78 9.71 -7.61 -19.15
N ASP A 79 9.50 -6.68 -18.23
CA ASP A 79 8.24 -5.96 -18.09
C ASP A 79 8.48 -4.46 -18.01
N PHE A 80 7.51 -3.69 -18.48
CA PHE A 80 7.50 -2.24 -18.43
C PHE A 80 6.29 -1.80 -17.63
N ARG A 81 6.48 -0.84 -16.73
CA ARG A 81 5.41 -0.34 -15.86
C ARG A 81 5.37 1.16 -15.90
N ALA A 82 4.15 1.69 -15.94
CA ALA A 82 3.85 3.08 -15.73
C ALA A 82 2.85 3.18 -14.59
N HIS A 83 3.13 4.00 -13.60
CA HIS A 83 2.24 4.27 -12.48
C HIS A 83 1.95 5.76 -12.41
N PHE A 84 0.69 6.07 -12.12
CA PHE A 84 0.22 7.41 -11.81
C PHE A 84 -0.51 7.36 -10.47
N ARG A 85 -0.27 8.33 -9.59
CA ARG A 85 -1.01 8.49 -8.34
C ARG A 85 -1.34 9.97 -8.11
N LYS A 86 -2.52 10.19 -7.53
CA LYS A 86 -3.04 11.51 -7.21
C LYS A 86 -3.93 11.47 -5.97
N THR A 87 -3.87 12.51 -5.15
CA THR A 87 -4.70 12.63 -3.95
C THR A 87 -6.17 12.84 -4.29
N TYR A 88 -7.06 12.29 -3.45
CA TYR A 88 -8.52 12.42 -3.62
C TYR A 88 -8.97 13.87 -3.45
N SER A 89 -8.58 14.47 -2.33
CA SER A 89 -8.85 15.85 -2.00
C SER A 89 -7.69 16.40 -1.17
N GLN A 90 -7.76 17.69 -0.87
CA GLN A 90 -6.78 18.32 -0.01
C GLN A 90 -6.95 17.88 1.46
N GLN A 91 -8.18 17.98 1.98
CA GLN A 91 -8.45 17.73 3.38
C GLN A 91 -8.38 16.22 3.67
N PHE A 92 -7.65 15.83 4.71
CA PHE A 92 -7.38 14.44 5.14
C PHE A 92 -6.52 13.58 4.20
N TYR A 93 -6.45 13.90 2.92
CA TYR A 93 -5.79 13.07 1.92
C TYR A 93 -4.46 13.66 1.43
N ASP A 94 -4.19 14.95 1.68
CA ASP A 94 -2.93 15.62 1.36
C ASP A 94 -2.50 16.51 2.55
N PHE A 95 -1.78 15.92 3.51
CA PHE A 95 -1.56 16.56 4.81
C PHE A 95 -0.74 17.85 4.71
N SER A 96 0.32 17.84 3.89
CA SER A 96 1.21 19.01 3.80
C SER A 96 0.52 20.17 3.09
N ARG A 97 -0.29 19.88 2.07
CA ARG A 97 -1.12 20.89 1.39
C ARG A 97 -2.23 21.44 2.30
N ASP A 98 -2.89 20.57 3.07
CA ASP A 98 -3.93 21.00 4.02
C ASP A 98 -3.36 21.88 5.13
N LEU A 99 -2.19 21.53 5.67
CA LEU A 99 -1.50 22.34 6.67
C LEU A 99 -1.05 23.69 6.08
N ALA A 100 -0.48 23.71 4.88
CA ALA A 100 -0.06 24.93 4.22
C ALA A 100 -1.22 25.92 4.05
N LEU A 101 -2.38 25.45 3.59
CA LEU A 101 -3.54 26.31 3.35
C LEU A 101 -4.25 26.75 4.63
N LYS A 102 -4.18 25.97 5.71
CA LYS A 102 -4.74 26.37 7.02
C LYS A 102 -3.86 27.36 7.77
N LYS A 103 -2.55 27.39 7.49
CA LYS A 103 -1.58 28.29 8.13
C LYS A 103 -1.18 29.49 7.26
N SER A 104 -1.59 29.52 5.99
CA SER A 104 -1.32 30.66 5.10
C SER A 104 -2.27 31.81 5.37
N ASP A 105 -1.72 32.98 5.69
CA ASP A 105 -2.45 34.26 5.80
C ASP A 105 -2.31 35.12 4.51
N VAL A 106 -1.69 34.53 3.49
CA VAL A 106 -1.43 35.16 2.18
C VAL A 106 -1.98 34.28 1.06
N ASP A 107 -2.34 34.92 -0.06
CA ASP A 107 -2.87 34.25 -1.25
C ASP A 107 -1.75 33.49 -1.97
N ASN A 108 -1.50 32.28 -1.50
CA ASN A 108 -0.46 31.38 -1.99
C ASN A 108 -1.09 30.10 -2.56
N HIS A 109 -0.52 29.58 -3.64
CA HIS A 109 -0.93 28.31 -4.24
C HIS A 109 -0.07 27.15 -3.74
N ALA A 110 -0.65 26.32 -2.88
CA ALA A 110 -0.05 25.06 -2.43
C ALA A 110 -0.19 23.98 -3.52
N GLU A 111 0.93 23.37 -3.92
CA GLU A 111 0.99 22.37 -5.00
C GLU A 111 0.26 21.09 -4.59
N VAL A 112 -0.48 20.52 -5.55
CA VAL A 112 -1.21 19.25 -5.37
C VAL A 112 -0.23 18.10 -5.51
N TYR A 113 -0.33 17.07 -4.67
CA TYR A 113 0.49 15.88 -4.90
C TYR A 113 0.14 15.17 -6.21
N ASN A 114 1.09 15.14 -7.15
CA ASN A 114 1.05 14.25 -8.31
C ASN A 114 2.32 13.39 -8.33
N TYR A 115 2.16 12.09 -8.64
CA TYR A 115 3.26 11.14 -8.73
C TYR A 115 3.15 10.35 -10.03
N TYR A 116 4.26 10.30 -10.75
CA TYR A 116 4.44 9.53 -11.97
C TYR A 116 5.70 8.68 -11.85
N GLU A 117 5.57 7.41 -12.19
CA GLU A 117 6.69 6.49 -12.26
C GLU A 117 6.64 5.74 -13.57
N PHE A 118 7.78 5.65 -14.25
CA PHE A 118 7.94 4.83 -15.43
C PHE A 118 9.22 4.01 -15.29
N GLY A 119 9.12 2.70 -15.48
CA GLY A 119 10.26 1.81 -15.30
C GLY A 119 10.16 0.54 -16.12
N GLY A 120 11.31 -0.09 -16.29
CA GLY A 120 11.45 -1.41 -16.89
C GLY A 120 12.14 -2.35 -15.91
N THR A 121 11.71 -3.60 -15.89
CA THR A 121 12.34 -4.70 -15.16
C THR A 121 12.82 -5.74 -16.16
N TYR A 122 14.10 -6.09 -16.10
CA TYR A 122 14.66 -7.24 -16.81
C TYR A 122 14.60 -8.49 -15.92
N HIS A 123 14.10 -9.60 -16.45
CA HIS A 123 13.90 -10.85 -15.72
C HIS A 123 15.22 -11.61 -15.65
N ILE A 124 15.79 -11.72 -14.45
CA ILE A 124 17.02 -12.50 -14.20
C ILE A 124 16.64 -13.97 -14.01
N LYS A 125 15.57 -14.22 -13.26
CA LYS A 125 15.06 -15.56 -13.00
C LYS A 125 13.55 -15.54 -13.00
N ASP A 126 12.98 -16.37 -13.84
CA ASP A 126 11.54 -16.57 -13.95
C ASP A 126 11.25 -18.06 -13.81
N PHE A 127 10.40 -18.42 -12.85
CA PHE A 127 10.04 -19.81 -12.64
C PHE A 127 8.63 -19.94 -12.09
N GLU A 128 8.06 -21.11 -12.37
CA GLU A 128 6.74 -21.49 -11.93
C GLU A 128 6.82 -22.40 -10.70
N MET A 129 5.81 -22.30 -9.85
CA MET A 129 5.68 -23.13 -8.66
C MET A 129 4.21 -23.49 -8.49
N SER A 130 3.93 -24.77 -8.24
CA SER A 130 2.59 -25.20 -7.85
C SER A 130 2.22 -24.60 -6.49
N SER A 131 1.00 -24.09 -6.38
CA SER A 131 0.44 -23.49 -5.17
C SER A 131 -1.04 -23.87 -5.05
N LYS A 132 -1.64 -23.56 -3.91
CA LYS A 132 -3.07 -23.71 -3.67
C LYS A 132 -3.67 -22.37 -3.24
N THR A 133 -4.88 -22.07 -3.67
CA THR A 133 -5.66 -20.90 -3.22
C THR A 133 -6.90 -21.36 -2.48
N LYS A 134 -7.18 -20.78 -1.32
CA LYS A 134 -8.44 -21.00 -0.60
C LYS A 134 -9.48 -20.00 -1.12
N MET A 135 -10.53 -20.51 -1.74
CA MET A 135 -11.70 -19.71 -2.13
C MET A 135 -12.79 -19.88 -1.09
N PHE A 136 -13.26 -18.78 -0.52
CA PHE A 136 -14.37 -18.79 0.43
C PHE A 136 -15.70 -18.70 -0.33
N LEU A 137 -16.56 -19.68 -0.12
CA LEU A 137 -17.85 -19.80 -0.77
C LEU A 137 -18.96 -19.34 0.18
N PHE A 138 -19.78 -18.41 -0.29
CA PHE A 138 -20.93 -17.90 0.45
C PHE A 138 -22.23 -18.43 -0.19
N LYS A 139 -23.04 -19.16 0.59
CA LYS A 139 -24.34 -19.66 0.12
C LYS A 139 -25.41 -18.58 0.29
N ARG A 140 -26.11 -18.22 -0.80
CA ARG A 140 -27.19 -17.21 -0.82
C ARG A 140 -28.40 -17.53 0.07
N GLY A 141 -28.53 -18.77 0.54
CA GLY A 141 -29.64 -19.22 1.40
C GLY A 141 -29.55 -18.82 2.87
N TYR A 142 -28.44 -18.22 3.32
CA TYR A 142 -28.30 -17.79 4.71
C TYR A 142 -29.10 -16.49 4.97
N ARG A 143 -30.14 -16.55 5.80
CA ARG A 143 -30.94 -15.40 6.25
C ARG A 143 -30.43 -14.89 7.61
N GLY A 144 -30.45 -13.57 7.82
CA GLY A 144 -30.12 -12.92 9.10
C GLY A 144 -28.64 -13.02 9.50
N ASN A 145 -28.30 -12.77 10.77
CA ASN A 145 -26.91 -12.76 11.29
C ASN A 145 -26.19 -14.13 11.28
N VAL A 146 -26.80 -15.17 10.71
CA VAL A 146 -26.24 -16.53 10.65
C VAL A 146 -24.95 -16.57 9.81
N TRP A 147 -24.81 -15.69 8.81
CA TRP A 147 -23.59 -15.56 8.00
C TRP A 147 -22.37 -15.09 8.81
N ALA A 148 -22.57 -14.30 9.86
CA ALA A 148 -21.49 -13.77 10.71
C ALA A 148 -21.05 -14.76 11.79
N ALA A 149 -21.85 -15.80 12.05
CA ALA A 149 -21.60 -16.81 13.09
C ALA A 149 -21.13 -18.17 12.55
N GLN A 150 -21.05 -18.35 11.22
CA GLN A 150 -20.57 -19.59 10.60
C GLN A 150 -19.21 -19.40 9.93
N VAL A 151 -18.33 -20.39 10.12
CA VAL A 151 -17.06 -20.46 9.39
C VAL A 151 -17.37 -20.68 7.91
N PRO A 152 -16.93 -19.80 7.00
CA PRO A 152 -17.21 -19.92 5.57
C PRO A 152 -16.63 -21.23 5.01
N LEU A 153 -17.41 -21.91 4.16
CA LEU A 153 -16.92 -23.08 3.43
C LEU A 153 -15.77 -22.64 2.53
N ASN A 154 -14.68 -23.38 2.52
CA ASN A 154 -13.55 -23.12 1.65
C ASN A 154 -13.34 -24.28 0.67
N ALA A 155 -13.00 -23.94 -0.57
CA ALA A 155 -12.47 -24.88 -1.55
C ALA A 155 -10.98 -24.55 -1.76
N GLU A 156 -10.12 -25.55 -1.65
CA GLU A 156 -8.72 -25.42 -2.05
C GLU A 156 -8.62 -25.67 -3.55
N VAL A 157 -8.35 -24.63 -4.33
CA VAL A 157 -8.16 -24.71 -5.78
C VAL A 157 -6.66 -24.72 -6.07
N PRO A 158 -6.11 -25.76 -6.73
CA PRO A 158 -4.71 -25.75 -7.15
C PRO A 158 -4.50 -24.69 -8.24
N CYS A 159 -3.31 -24.08 -8.24
CA CYS A 159 -2.99 -22.96 -9.11
C CYS A 159 -1.48 -22.87 -9.33
N MET A 160 -1.08 -22.31 -10.46
CA MET A 160 0.33 -22.03 -10.75
C MET A 160 0.66 -20.60 -10.31
N VAL A 161 1.83 -20.44 -9.69
CA VAL A 161 2.39 -19.14 -9.31
C VAL A 161 3.66 -18.93 -10.11
N ARG A 162 3.74 -17.82 -10.83
CA ARG A 162 4.95 -17.34 -11.49
C ARG A 162 5.68 -16.39 -10.57
N LYS A 163 6.95 -16.66 -10.29
CA LYS A 163 7.84 -15.81 -9.48
C LYS A 163 8.94 -15.26 -10.37
N ILE A 164 8.97 -13.94 -10.48
CA ILE A 164 9.93 -13.21 -11.31
C ILE A 164 10.87 -12.45 -10.39
N PHE A 165 12.16 -12.72 -10.51
CA PHE A 165 13.23 -11.92 -9.94
C PHE A 165 13.90 -11.13 -11.05
N GLY A 166 14.02 -9.82 -10.86
CA GLY A 166 14.54 -8.96 -11.90
C GLY A 166 15.40 -7.82 -11.39
N ALA A 167 16.11 -7.20 -12.33
CA ALA A 167 16.71 -5.88 -12.13
C ALA A 167 15.77 -4.83 -12.71
N ARG A 168 15.40 -3.84 -11.90
CA ARG A 168 14.51 -2.74 -12.28
C ARG A 168 15.29 -1.44 -12.43
N LEU A 169 14.93 -0.66 -13.44
CA LEU A 169 15.37 0.71 -13.63
C LEU A 169 14.20 1.58 -14.03
N GLY A 170 14.22 2.85 -13.64
CA GLY A 170 13.13 3.75 -14.00
C GLY A 170 13.34 5.17 -13.53
N GLY A 171 12.39 6.01 -13.91
CA GLY A 171 12.29 7.40 -13.48
C GLY A 171 11.07 7.61 -12.60
N ILE A 172 11.24 8.48 -11.61
CA ILE A 172 10.17 9.00 -10.75
C ILE A 172 10.08 10.51 -10.93
N PHE A 173 8.87 11.02 -11.06
CA PHE A 173 8.56 12.43 -11.14
C PHE A 173 7.44 12.69 -10.15
N TRP A 174 7.66 13.57 -9.21
CA TRP A 174 6.61 13.94 -8.27
C TRP A 174 6.71 15.40 -7.87
N ASP A 175 5.56 15.96 -7.55
CA ASP A 175 5.37 17.32 -7.09
C ASP A 175 4.45 17.30 -5.86
N SER A 176 4.69 18.20 -4.91
CA SER A 176 3.88 18.31 -3.71
C SER A 176 4.15 19.61 -2.95
N SER A 177 3.28 19.92 -2.00
CA SER A 177 3.57 20.87 -0.93
C SER A 177 4.43 20.22 0.16
N THR A 178 5.36 20.96 0.76
CA THR A 178 6.21 20.48 1.85
C THR A 178 6.44 21.56 2.91
N ASP A 179 6.62 21.12 4.14
CA ASP A 179 6.98 21.96 5.29
C ASP A 179 8.51 22.10 5.34
N ILE A 180 8.99 23.33 5.16
CA ILE A 180 10.43 23.65 5.16
C ILE A 180 11.02 23.49 6.57
N GLY A 181 10.25 23.76 7.62
CA GLY A 181 10.69 23.63 9.01
C GLY A 181 11.23 22.22 9.29
N ARG A 182 10.52 21.19 8.81
CA ARG A 182 10.97 19.79 8.94
C ARG A 182 12.30 19.50 8.25
N ALA A 183 12.59 20.18 7.14
CA ALA A 183 13.86 20.03 6.43
C ALA A 183 14.99 20.75 7.16
N LEU A 184 14.72 21.94 7.72
CA LEU A 184 15.66 22.74 8.50
C LEU A 184 16.04 22.06 9.82
N ASP A 185 15.06 21.51 10.54
CA ASP A 185 15.28 20.80 11.81
C ASP A 185 16.28 19.66 11.65
N LYS A 186 16.20 18.93 10.53
CA LYS A 186 17.15 17.84 10.21
C LYS A 186 18.56 18.34 9.91
N GLN A 187 18.71 19.59 9.52
CA GLN A 187 20.00 20.26 9.30
C GLN A 187 20.48 21.01 10.55
N GLY A 188 19.72 20.96 11.66
CA GLY A 188 20.01 21.75 12.86
C GLY A 188 19.80 23.25 12.67
N LEU A 189 19.06 23.64 11.64
CA LEU A 189 18.72 25.01 11.31
C LEU A 189 17.30 25.34 11.78
N ARG A 190 17.01 26.62 11.94
CA ARG A 190 15.69 27.16 12.27
C ARG A 190 15.22 28.14 11.22
N ASN A 191 13.95 28.55 11.30
CA ASN A 191 13.42 29.58 10.41
C ASN A 191 14.20 30.90 10.52
N ALA A 192 14.74 31.24 11.69
CA ALA A 192 15.62 32.39 11.88
C ALA A 192 16.94 32.33 11.08
N ASP A 193 17.37 31.13 10.67
CA ASP A 193 18.55 30.94 9.82
C ASP A 193 18.26 31.18 8.33
N LEU A 194 16.98 31.22 7.94
CA LEU A 194 16.57 31.68 6.61
C LEU A 194 16.65 33.20 6.55
N LYS A 195 17.83 33.72 6.20
CA LYS A 195 18.12 35.16 6.16
C LYS A 195 17.98 35.73 4.74
N ASN A 196 17.44 36.94 4.65
CA ASN A 196 17.46 37.73 3.42
C ASN A 196 18.86 38.33 3.16
N ALA A 197 18.99 39.10 2.07
CA ALA A 197 20.26 39.73 1.69
C ALA A 197 20.77 40.74 2.74
N GLU A 198 19.88 41.27 3.56
CA GLU A 198 20.14 42.20 4.66
C GLU A 198 20.47 41.50 5.99
N GLY A 199 20.46 40.15 6.02
CA GLY A 199 20.79 39.36 7.22
C GLY A 199 19.63 39.19 8.21
N VAL A 200 18.41 39.58 7.84
CA VAL A 200 17.19 39.45 8.65
C VAL A 200 16.58 38.07 8.42
N GLY A 201 16.43 37.29 9.49
CA GLY A 201 15.82 35.96 9.48
C GLY A 201 14.30 35.98 9.53
N LEU A 202 13.65 34.87 9.15
CA LEU A 202 12.21 34.70 9.35
C LEU A 202 11.88 34.62 10.86
N PRO A 203 10.70 35.12 11.29
CA PRO A 203 10.27 35.00 12.67
C PRO A 203 10.09 33.52 13.07
N GLU A 204 10.42 33.16 14.31
CA GLU A 204 10.16 31.80 14.83
C GLU A 204 8.71 31.62 15.29
N THR A 205 8.06 32.72 15.72
CA THR A 205 6.68 32.71 16.23
C THR A 205 5.88 33.88 15.68
N ILE A 206 4.58 33.69 15.57
CA ILE A 206 3.60 34.71 15.19
C ILE A 206 2.50 34.80 16.24
N PHE A 207 1.87 35.97 16.33
CA PHE A 207 0.77 36.21 17.25
C PHE A 207 -0.55 36.18 16.47
N VAL A 208 -1.32 35.10 16.62
CA VAL A 208 -2.59 34.90 15.91
C VAL A 208 -3.70 34.75 16.94
N ASN A 209 -4.77 35.54 16.83
CA ASN A 209 -5.95 35.47 17.70
C ASN A 209 -5.65 35.46 19.21
N GLY A 210 -4.66 36.24 19.66
CA GLY A 210 -4.33 36.34 21.08
C GLY A 210 -3.39 35.25 21.60
N LYS A 211 -2.86 34.37 20.74
CA LYS A 211 -1.95 33.28 21.10
C LYS A 211 -0.66 33.36 20.28
N THR A 212 0.45 33.02 20.94
CA THR A 212 1.74 32.82 20.28
C THR A 212 1.75 31.42 19.66
N GLU A 213 1.87 31.35 18.34
CA GLU A 213 1.95 30.10 17.56
C GLU A 213 3.31 30.02 16.85
N SER A 214 3.74 28.80 16.49
CA SER A 214 4.94 28.61 15.68
C SER A 214 4.71 29.18 14.27
N PHE A 215 5.71 29.90 13.76
CA PHE A 215 5.69 30.35 12.37
C PHE A 215 6.13 29.20 11.48
N ASP A 216 5.20 28.53 10.82
CA ASP A 216 5.50 27.40 9.94
C ASP A 216 5.62 27.88 8.49
N VAL A 217 6.69 27.48 7.81
CA VAL A 217 6.98 27.90 6.44
C VAL A 217 6.80 26.72 5.50
N PHE A 218 5.92 26.88 4.51
CA PHE A 218 5.64 25.86 3.50
C PHE A 218 6.20 26.30 2.15
N SER A 219 6.65 25.34 1.35
CA SER A 219 7.05 25.54 -0.04
C SER A 219 6.53 24.40 -0.90
N ASN A 220 6.50 24.62 -2.21
CA ASN A 220 6.28 23.55 -3.17
C ASN A 220 7.62 22.88 -3.48
N VAL A 221 7.58 21.57 -3.72
CA VAL A 221 8.72 20.76 -4.14
C VAL A 221 8.35 20.01 -5.41
N ALA A 222 9.25 20.03 -6.38
CA ALA A 222 9.18 19.19 -7.57
C ALA A 222 10.49 18.41 -7.65
N ALA A 223 10.39 17.08 -7.70
CA ALA A 223 11.53 16.20 -7.69
C ALA A 223 11.47 15.21 -8.86
N LYS A 224 12.63 14.99 -9.45
CA LYS A 224 12.86 14.03 -10.52
C LYS A 224 13.97 13.12 -10.07
N GLY A 225 13.74 11.82 -10.11
CA GLY A 225 14.67 10.82 -9.65
C GLY A 225 14.82 9.70 -10.66
N LEU A 226 15.98 9.06 -10.64
CA LEU A 226 16.20 7.78 -11.30
C LEU A 226 16.41 6.73 -10.22
N TYR A 227 15.92 5.52 -10.46
CA TYR A 227 16.20 4.39 -9.58
C TYR A 227 16.78 3.23 -10.36
N VAL A 228 17.61 2.46 -9.67
CA VAL A 228 18.08 1.14 -10.09
C VAL A 228 18.00 0.22 -8.87
N GLY A 229 17.54 -1.01 -9.06
CA GLY A 229 17.41 -1.95 -7.95
C GLY A 229 17.00 -3.35 -8.38
N GLY A 230 16.80 -4.22 -7.40
CA GLY A 230 16.18 -5.52 -7.61
C GLY A 230 14.66 -5.44 -7.48
N SER A 231 13.94 -6.36 -8.13
CA SER A 231 12.51 -6.55 -7.97
C SER A 231 12.17 -8.03 -7.82
N MET A 232 11.07 -8.30 -7.12
CA MET A 232 10.48 -9.62 -6.98
C MET A 232 8.97 -9.48 -7.21
N SER A 233 8.44 -10.15 -8.23
CA SER A 233 7.01 -10.13 -8.56
C SER A 233 6.43 -11.53 -8.48
N TRP A 234 5.30 -11.69 -7.80
CA TRP A 234 4.60 -12.97 -7.66
C TRP A 234 3.23 -12.84 -8.32
N ILE A 235 3.02 -13.56 -9.40
CA ILE A 235 1.77 -13.55 -10.15
C ILE A 235 1.09 -14.89 -9.92
N LYS A 236 -0.14 -14.85 -9.44
CA LYS A 236 -0.96 -16.02 -9.13
C LYS A 236 -2.23 -15.95 -9.96
N ASN A 237 -2.39 -16.90 -10.86
CA ASN A 237 -3.57 -16.97 -11.72
C ASN A 237 -4.49 -18.08 -11.23
N VAL A 238 -5.79 -17.81 -11.25
CA VAL A 238 -6.80 -18.78 -10.86
C VAL A 238 -7.97 -18.63 -11.83
N ALA A 239 -8.26 -19.69 -12.58
CA ALA A 239 -9.46 -19.80 -13.40
C ALA A 239 -10.37 -20.84 -12.75
N VAL A 240 -11.61 -20.47 -12.47
CA VAL A 240 -12.61 -21.38 -11.92
C VAL A 240 -13.86 -21.26 -12.77
N SER A 241 -14.25 -22.37 -13.38
CA SER A 241 -15.57 -22.52 -13.97
C SER A 241 -16.47 -23.23 -12.97
N PHE A 242 -17.68 -22.73 -12.80
CA PHE A 242 -18.73 -23.37 -12.03
C PHE A 242 -19.78 -23.86 -13.03
N ASP A 243 -20.08 -25.15 -13.01
CA ASP A 243 -21.27 -25.72 -13.65
C ASP A 243 -22.55 -25.42 -12.84
#